data_AF-O74645-F1
#
_entry.id   AF-O74645-F1
#
_cell.length_a   1.000
_cell.length_b   1.000
_cell.length_c   1.000
_cell.angle_alpha   90.00
_cell.angle_beta   90.00
_cell.angle_gamma   90.00
#
_symmetry.space_group_name_H-M   'P 1'
#
loop_
_entity.id
_entity.type
_entity.pdbx_description
1 polymer ?
#
loop_
_entity_poly.entity_id
_entity_poly.type
_entity_poly.pdbx_seq_one_letter_code
_entity_poly.pdbx_strand_id
1 'polypeptide(L)'
;DLDMAFVPRTSPKPSLSFRIAGMDVAELIEDTPIAQAVKLIFHQLFGWQVYTFFNASSGKGSKQWEPKSGLASWFRVSHFEPTSAVFRPAEAPFILISDIGLALTGTALYFASKEVGVSTVLYLYLVPYLWVHHWLVAITYLHHHHTELPHYTAEGWTYVKGALATVDREFGFIGKHLFHGIIEKHVIHHLFP
;
A
#
# COMPACT_ATOMS: atom_id res chain seq x y z
N ASP A 1 1.87 -22.46 1.67
CA ASP A 1 2.11 -21.01 1.65
C ASP A 1 1.39 -20.42 0.45
N LEU A 2 0.40 -19.55 0.69
CA LEU A 2 -0.27 -18.83 -0.37
C LEU A 2 0.50 -17.54 -0.63
N ASP A 3 1.05 -17.41 -1.83
CA ASP A 3 1.76 -16.22 -2.23
C ASP A 3 0.79 -15.09 -2.58
N MET A 4 1.10 -13.89 -2.08
CA MET A 4 0.26 -12.70 -2.20
C MET A 4 0.44 -12.05 -3.58
N ALA A 5 -0.09 -12.66 -4.64
CA ALA A 5 -0.01 -12.09 -5.98
C ALA A 5 -1.26 -11.25 -6.33
N PHE A 6 -1.06 -10.01 -6.76
CA PHE A 6 -2.10 -9.26 -7.47
C PHE A 6 -2.22 -9.83 -8.89
N VAL A 7 -3.38 -10.40 -9.20
CA VAL A 7 -3.70 -10.87 -10.55
C VAL A 7 -4.61 -9.83 -11.21
N PRO A 8 -4.17 -9.16 -12.29
CA PRO A 8 -5.01 -8.21 -13.00
C PRO A 8 -6.27 -8.87 -13.52
N ARG A 9 -7.33 -8.07 -13.66
CA ARG A 9 -8.56 -8.55 -14.27
C ARG A 9 -8.36 -8.68 -15.77
N THR A 10 -8.87 -9.77 -16.34
CA THR A 10 -8.85 -10.04 -17.78
C THR A 10 -10.11 -9.53 -18.49
N SER A 11 -11.12 -9.08 -17.74
CA SER A 11 -12.36 -8.52 -18.28
C SER A 11 -12.63 -7.10 -17.74
N PRO A 12 -13.19 -6.21 -18.58
CA PRO A 12 -13.60 -4.87 -18.14
C PRO A 12 -14.61 -4.97 -17.00
N LYS A 13 -14.47 -4.11 -15.99
CA LYS A 13 -15.52 -3.93 -14.98
C LYS A 13 -16.74 -3.31 -15.67
N PRO A 14 -17.96 -3.80 -15.44
CA PRO A 14 -19.15 -3.01 -15.71
C PRO A 14 -19.03 -1.73 -14.90
N SER A 15 -19.02 -0.59 -15.58
CA SER A 15 -18.91 0.69 -14.92
C SER A 15 -20.20 1.00 -14.16
N LEU A 16 -20.05 1.41 -12.91
CA LEU A 16 -21.14 1.92 -12.07
C LEU A 16 -21.45 3.39 -12.42
N SER A 17 -21.25 3.78 -13.68
CA SER A 17 -21.07 5.16 -14.09
C SER A 17 -22.37 5.86 -14.47
N PHE A 18 -22.36 7.17 -14.27
CA PHE A 18 -23.38 8.09 -14.77
C PHE A 18 -23.26 8.17 -16.29
N ARG A 19 -24.14 7.47 -17.00
CA ARG A 19 -24.18 7.47 -18.46
C ARG A 19 -24.95 8.68 -18.97
N ILE A 20 -24.30 9.53 -19.77
CA ILE A 20 -24.95 10.61 -20.50
C ILE A 20 -24.92 10.25 -21.98
N ALA A 21 -26.08 10.20 -22.64
CA ALA A 21 -26.19 9.88 -24.07
C ALA A 21 -25.48 8.56 -24.48
N GLY A 22 -25.45 7.57 -23.59
CA GLY A 22 -24.79 6.28 -23.83
C GLY A 22 -23.27 6.26 -23.62
N MET A 23 -22.66 7.42 -23.37
CA MET A 23 -21.25 7.53 -23.02
C MET A 23 -21.03 7.37 -21.52
N ASP A 24 -19.96 6.64 -21.19
CA ASP A 24 -19.46 6.56 -19.82
C ASP A 24 -18.59 7.78 -19.49
N VAL A 25 -19.20 8.79 -18.87
CA VAL A 25 -18.47 10.03 -18.55
C VAL A 25 -17.30 9.75 -17.60
N ALA A 26 -17.38 8.73 -16.73
CA ALA A 26 -16.31 8.40 -15.79
C ALA A 26 -15.09 7.80 -16.52
N GLU A 27 -15.32 6.93 -17.50
CA GLU A 27 -14.27 6.39 -18.38
C GLU A 27 -13.60 7.50 -19.19
N LEU A 28 -14.40 8.42 -19.76
CA LEU A 28 -13.87 9.55 -20.55
C LEU A 28 -12.99 10.52 -19.77
N ILE A 29 -13.27 10.72 -18.48
CA ILE A 29 -12.49 11.63 -17.64
C ILE A 29 -11.35 10.92 -16.89
N GLU A 30 -11.33 9.58 -16.91
CA GLU A 30 -10.46 8.77 -16.06
C GLU A 30 -8.98 9.12 -16.27
N ASP A 31 -8.58 9.31 -17.53
CA ASP A 31 -7.20 9.57 -17.94
C ASP A 31 -6.84 11.06 -17.99
N THR A 32 -7.76 11.95 -17.59
CA THR A 32 -7.46 13.38 -17.55
C THR A 32 -6.43 13.70 -16.47
N PRO A 33 -5.51 14.66 -16.71
CA PRO A 33 -4.48 15.01 -15.72
C PRO A 33 -5.04 15.38 -14.35
N ILE A 34 -6.20 16.04 -14.30
CA ILE A 34 -6.86 16.42 -13.04
C ILE A 34 -7.38 15.18 -12.31
N ALA A 35 -8.07 14.27 -13.00
CA ALA A 35 -8.57 13.05 -12.37
C ALA A 35 -7.43 12.18 -11.83
N GLN A 36 -6.35 12.05 -12.59
CA GLN A 36 -5.15 11.31 -12.16
C GLN A 36 -4.45 11.99 -10.98
N ALA A 37 -4.29 13.32 -11.00
CA ALA A 37 -3.72 14.05 -9.88
C ALA A 37 -4.53 13.86 -8.59
N VAL A 38 -5.86 13.94 -8.68
CA VAL A 38 -6.76 13.68 -7.55
C VAL A 38 -6.59 12.25 -7.04
N LYS A 39 -6.62 11.24 -7.92
CA LYS A 39 -6.40 9.84 -7.54
C LYS A 39 -5.05 9.63 -6.84
N LEU A 40 -3.98 10.23 -7.36
CA LEU A 40 -2.64 10.14 -6.77
C LEU A 40 -2.58 10.80 -5.39
N ILE A 41 -3.20 11.98 -5.21
CA ILE A 41 -3.27 12.64 -3.88
C ILE A 41 -3.98 11.74 -2.87
N PHE A 42 -5.13 11.16 -3.25
CA PHE A 42 -5.85 10.23 -2.37
C PHE A 42 -5.05 8.97 -2.07
N HIS A 43 -4.45 8.37 -3.08
CA HIS A 43 -3.59 7.19 -2.92
C HIS A 43 -2.44 7.49 -1.96
N GLN A 44 -1.82 8.66 -2.11
CA GLN A 44 -0.64 9.06 -1.36
C GLN A 44 -0.94 9.36 0.13
N LEU A 45 -2.12 9.90 0.43
CA LEU A 45 -2.51 10.29 1.79
C LEU A 45 -3.24 9.17 2.55
N PHE A 46 -4.02 8.35 1.83
CA PHE A 46 -4.95 7.40 2.44
C PHE A 46 -4.73 5.95 2.01
N GLY A 47 -3.98 5.70 0.94
CA GLY A 47 -3.80 4.35 0.40
C GLY A 47 -3.21 3.38 1.41
N TRP A 48 -2.16 3.81 2.12
CA TRP A 48 -1.51 3.00 3.17
C TRP A 48 -2.46 2.67 4.34
N GLN A 49 -3.26 3.64 4.78
CA GLN A 49 -4.20 3.48 5.87
C GLN A 49 -5.31 2.52 5.45
N VAL A 50 -5.89 2.75 4.26
CA VAL A 50 -6.94 1.88 3.72
C VAL A 50 -6.41 0.46 3.47
N TYR A 51 -5.16 0.30 3.05
CA TYR A 51 -4.48 -1.00 2.95
C TYR A 51 -4.32 -1.68 4.32
N THR A 52 -3.76 -0.98 5.32
CA THR A 52 -3.49 -1.59 6.64
C THR A 52 -4.77 -1.93 7.40
N PHE A 53 -5.80 -1.09 7.35
CA PHE A 53 -7.07 -1.34 8.04
C PHE A 53 -7.98 -2.34 7.32
N PHE A 54 -7.94 -2.41 5.99
CA PHE A 54 -8.95 -3.15 5.21
C PHE A 54 -8.37 -4.12 4.17
N ASN A 55 -7.05 -4.29 4.10
CA ASN A 55 -6.35 -5.06 3.07
C ASN A 55 -6.82 -4.72 1.64
N ALA A 56 -7.11 -3.44 1.42
CA ALA A 56 -7.58 -2.96 0.12
C ALA A 56 -6.49 -3.15 -0.94
N SER A 57 -6.87 -3.26 -2.21
CA SER A 57 -5.96 -3.52 -3.35
C SER A 57 -5.27 -4.89 -3.39
N SER A 58 -5.36 -5.70 -2.34
CA SER A 58 -4.79 -7.06 -2.31
C SER A 58 -5.48 -8.02 -3.28
N GLY A 59 -4.73 -9.00 -3.78
CA GLY A 59 -5.22 -10.01 -4.72
C GLY A 59 -6.32 -10.88 -4.11
N LYS A 60 -7.29 -11.35 -4.92
CA LYS A 60 -8.41 -12.15 -4.42
C LYS A 60 -7.98 -13.45 -3.71
N GLY A 61 -6.82 -14.02 -4.08
CA GLY A 61 -6.25 -15.22 -3.46
C GLY A 61 -5.25 -14.94 -2.35
N SER A 62 -5.09 -13.67 -1.93
CA SER A 62 -4.08 -13.26 -0.95
C SER A 62 -4.54 -13.43 0.51
N LYS A 63 -5.51 -14.31 0.77
CA LYS A 63 -6.05 -14.52 2.12
C LYS A 63 -5.80 -15.97 2.52
N GLN A 64 -5.34 -16.18 3.74
CA GLN A 64 -5.09 -17.50 4.31
C GLN A 64 -6.40 -18.27 4.57
N TRP A 65 -7.49 -17.55 4.78
CA TRP A 65 -8.84 -18.10 4.94
C TRP A 65 -9.88 -17.04 4.58
N GLU A 66 -11.13 -17.45 4.33
CA GLU A 66 -12.20 -16.53 3.94
C GLU A 66 -13.03 -16.06 5.15
N PRO A 67 -13.05 -14.75 5.46
CA PRO A 67 -13.92 -14.18 6.47
C PRO A 67 -15.40 -14.52 6.24
N LYS A 68 -16.12 -14.76 7.34
CA LYS A 68 -17.58 -14.81 7.30
C LYS A 68 -18.12 -13.46 6.79
N SER A 69 -19.26 -13.50 6.12
CA SER A 69 -19.94 -12.33 5.59
C SER A 69 -20.40 -11.35 6.69
N GLY A 70 -20.72 -10.11 6.30
CA GLY A 70 -21.18 -9.07 7.22
C GLY A 70 -20.01 -8.31 7.86
N LEU A 71 -20.13 -7.92 9.13
CA LEU A 71 -19.10 -7.09 9.79
C LEU A 71 -17.72 -7.78 9.81
N ALA A 72 -17.71 -9.11 9.95
CA ALA A 72 -16.48 -9.91 9.97
C ALA A 72 -15.63 -9.74 8.70
N SER A 73 -16.23 -9.52 7.53
CA SER A 73 -15.46 -9.30 6.31
C SER A 73 -14.63 -8.02 6.31
N TRP A 74 -14.95 -7.05 7.18
CA TRP A 74 -14.26 -5.76 7.25
C TRP A 74 -13.10 -5.78 8.25
N PHE A 75 -13.27 -6.39 9.42
CA PHE A 75 -12.23 -6.37 10.46
C PHE A 75 -11.30 -7.59 10.41
N ARG A 76 -11.73 -8.73 9.86
CA ARG A 76 -10.90 -9.94 9.69
C ARG A 76 -9.91 -9.85 8.53
N VAL A 77 -9.70 -8.65 8.00
CA VAL A 77 -8.69 -8.35 6.98
C VAL A 77 -7.79 -7.19 7.42
N SER A 78 -7.90 -6.73 8.67
CA SER A 78 -7.02 -5.70 9.21
C SER A 78 -5.63 -6.27 9.49
N HIS A 79 -4.59 -5.44 9.32
CA HIS A 79 -3.22 -5.76 9.71
C HIS A 79 -3.01 -5.65 11.24
N PHE A 80 -3.95 -4.99 11.94
CA PHE A 80 -3.95 -4.80 13.40
C PHE A 80 -4.86 -5.81 14.11
N GLU A 81 -5.05 -6.99 13.52
CA GLU A 81 -5.90 -8.05 14.07
C GLU A 81 -5.12 -9.36 14.07
N PRO A 82 -4.73 -9.90 15.25
CA PRO A 82 -3.86 -11.08 15.33
C PRO A 82 -4.38 -12.32 14.61
N THR A 83 -5.69 -12.48 14.49
CA THR A 83 -6.34 -13.62 13.82
C THR A 83 -6.88 -13.25 12.43
N SER A 84 -6.32 -12.21 11.80
CA SER A 84 -6.72 -11.73 10.47
C SER A 84 -6.52 -12.80 9.40
N ALA A 85 -7.34 -12.74 8.36
CA ALA A 85 -7.21 -13.56 7.15
C ALA A 85 -5.95 -13.26 6.34
N VAL A 86 -5.25 -12.16 6.64
CA VAL A 86 -4.01 -11.79 5.94
C VAL A 86 -2.82 -12.65 6.40
N PHE A 87 -2.80 -13.05 7.67
CA PHE A 87 -1.64 -13.69 8.29
C PHE A 87 -1.87 -15.17 8.59
N ARG A 88 -0.77 -15.92 8.72
CA ARG A 88 -0.81 -17.30 9.19
C ARG A 88 -1.10 -17.31 10.70
N PRO A 89 -1.79 -18.33 11.23
CA PRO A 89 -2.07 -18.40 12.67
C PRO A 89 -0.82 -18.33 13.56
N ALA A 90 0.33 -18.82 13.08
CA ALA A 90 1.60 -18.76 13.80
C ALA A 90 2.16 -17.33 13.95
N GLU A 91 1.70 -16.38 13.13
CA GLU A 91 2.17 -14.99 13.15
C GLU A 91 1.39 -14.14 14.15
N ALA A 92 0.21 -14.60 14.60
CA ALA A 92 -0.69 -13.90 15.52
C ALA A 92 0.02 -13.27 16.74
N PRO A 93 0.95 -13.96 17.43
CA PRO A 93 1.65 -13.36 18.57
C PRO A 93 2.49 -12.13 18.18
N PHE A 94 3.09 -12.11 16.98
CA PHE A 94 3.90 -10.97 16.52
C PHE A 94 3.05 -9.76 16.19
N ILE A 95 1.86 -9.97 15.61
CA ILE A 95 0.91 -8.89 15.36
C ILE A 95 0.45 -8.29 16.68
N LEU A 96 0.09 -9.12 17.67
CA LEU A 96 -0.29 -8.64 18.99
C LEU A 96 0.82 -7.83 19.67
N ILE A 97 2.07 -8.30 19.60
CA ILE A 97 3.22 -7.57 20.16
C ILE A 97 3.41 -6.21 19.45
N SER A 98 3.29 -6.18 18.12
CA SER A 98 3.35 -4.94 17.34
C SER A 98 2.25 -3.96 17.74
N ASP A 99 1.01 -4.43 17.87
CA ASP A 99 -0.15 -3.61 18.27
C ASP A 99 0.02 -3.03 19.67
N ILE A 100 0.55 -3.82 20.61
CA ILE A 100 0.93 -3.33 21.96
C ILE A 100 2.00 -2.24 21.84
N GLY A 101 3.01 -2.43 21.01
CA GLY A 101 4.05 -1.42 20.75
C GLY A 101 3.50 -0.10 20.21
N LEU A 102 2.53 -0.17 19.29
CA LEU A 102 1.82 1.00 18.78
C LEU A 102 1.01 1.70 19.87
N ALA A 103 0.28 0.95 20.71
CA ALA A 103 -0.49 1.49 21.81
C ALA A 103 0.40 2.18 22.86
N LEU A 104 1.54 1.57 23.19
CA LEU A 104 2.54 2.17 24.09
C LEU A 104 3.12 3.46 23.52
N THR A 105 3.48 3.46 22.23
CA THR A 105 3.99 4.64 21.54
C THR A 105 2.95 5.77 21.54
N GLY A 106 1.70 5.47 21.18
CA GLY A 106 0.61 6.44 21.23
C GLY A 106 0.37 7.00 22.64
N THR A 107 0.46 6.15 23.66
CA THR A 107 0.35 6.55 25.07
C THR A 107 1.50 7.48 25.48
N ALA A 108 2.74 7.16 25.09
CA ALA A 108 3.89 8.01 25.36
C ALA A 108 3.77 9.38 24.68
N LEU A 109 3.32 9.42 23.42
CA LEU A 109 3.07 10.66 22.69
C LEU A 109 1.94 11.48 23.33
N TYR A 110 0.89 10.82 23.82
CA TYR A 110 -0.18 11.48 24.57
C TYR A 110 0.36 12.16 25.82
N PHE A 111 1.12 11.46 26.66
CA PHE A 111 1.73 12.08 27.85
C PHE A 111 2.72 13.18 27.48
N ALA A 112 3.57 12.98 26.47
CA ALA A 112 4.46 14.02 25.97
C ALA A 112 3.67 15.27 25.53
N SER A 113 2.51 15.11 24.89
CA SER A 113 1.67 16.23 24.46
C SER A 113 1.12 17.05 25.63
N LYS A 114 0.98 16.45 26.81
CA LYS A 114 0.58 17.15 28.04
C LYS A 114 1.72 17.99 28.61
N GLU A 115 2.96 17.55 28.45
CA GLU A 115 4.15 18.23 28.97
C GLU A 115 4.68 19.32 28.03
N VAL A 116 4.84 19.01 26.74
CA VAL A 116 5.47 19.92 25.75
C VAL A 116 4.48 20.55 24.77
N GLY A 117 3.19 20.25 24.92
CA GLY A 117 2.11 20.72 24.06
C GLY A 117 1.86 19.84 22.85
N VAL A 118 0.59 19.76 22.44
CA VAL A 118 0.13 18.98 21.29
C VAL A 118 0.83 19.40 20.00
N SER A 119 0.96 20.70 19.76
CA SER A 119 1.59 21.23 18.54
C SER A 119 3.03 20.75 18.39
N THR A 120 3.80 20.73 19.48
CA THR A 120 5.19 20.24 19.48
C THR A 120 5.25 18.77 19.09
N VAL A 121 4.40 17.93 19.68
CA VAL A 121 4.34 16.50 19.34
C VAL A 121 3.89 16.28 17.88
N LEU A 122 2.93 17.06 17.38
CA LEU A 122 2.51 16.97 15.98
C LEU A 122 3.66 17.32 15.02
N TYR A 123 4.41 18.39 15.28
CA TYR A 123 5.53 18.78 14.43
C TYR A 123 6.71 17.81 14.50
N LEU A 124 7.01 17.26 15.68
CA LEU A 124 8.14 16.35 15.85
C LEU A 124 7.83 14.90 15.45
N TYR A 125 6.55 14.49 15.49
CA TYR A 125 6.18 13.10 15.23
C TYR A 125 5.25 12.93 14.04
N LEU A 126 4.10 13.62 14.02
CA LEU A 126 3.12 13.42 12.95
C LEU A 126 3.63 13.90 11.60
N VAL A 127 4.26 15.08 11.52
CA VAL A 127 4.76 15.62 10.25
C VAL A 127 5.87 14.73 9.65
N PRO A 128 6.92 14.34 10.40
CA PRO A 128 7.92 13.39 9.89
C PRO A 128 7.32 12.03 9.53
N TYR A 129 6.38 11.52 10.33
CA TYR A 129 5.66 10.28 10.03
C TYR A 129 4.97 10.37 8.65
N LEU A 130 4.20 11.43 8.39
CA LEU A 130 3.53 11.64 7.11
C LEU A 130 4.53 11.78 5.96
N TRP A 131 5.66 12.44 6.19
CA TRP A 131 6.71 12.60 5.17
C TRP A 131 7.36 11.28 4.78
N VAL A 132 7.71 10.43 5.76
CA VAL A 132 8.26 9.10 5.51
C VAL A 132 7.24 8.22 4.78
N HIS A 133 5.97 8.22 5.22
CA HIS A 133 4.91 7.47 4.55
C HIS A 133 4.68 7.96 3.12
N HIS A 134 4.78 9.28 2.91
CA HIS A 134 4.69 9.86 1.59
C HIS A 134 5.73 9.22 0.65
N TRP A 135 7.00 9.29 1.02
CA TRP A 135 8.07 8.75 0.21
C TRP A 135 8.00 7.24 0.04
N LEU A 136 7.61 6.48 1.09
CA LEU A 136 7.46 5.03 0.99
C LEU A 136 6.45 4.65 -0.10
N VAL A 137 5.26 5.24 -0.08
CA VAL A 137 4.21 4.96 -1.07
C VAL A 137 4.61 5.47 -2.46
N ALA A 138 5.19 6.67 -2.57
CA ALA A 138 5.59 7.23 -3.86
C ALA A 138 6.67 6.40 -4.55
N ILE A 139 7.72 6.03 -3.81
CA ILE A 139 8.87 5.29 -4.33
C ILE A 139 8.44 3.88 -4.73
N THR A 140 7.72 3.17 -3.85
CA THR A 140 7.22 1.82 -4.16
C THR A 140 6.26 1.84 -5.37
N TYR A 141 5.36 2.82 -5.46
CA TYR A 141 4.51 2.98 -6.64
C TYR A 141 5.35 3.15 -7.91
N LEU A 142 6.34 4.05 -7.91
CA LEU A 142 7.20 4.25 -9.07
C LEU A 142 7.95 2.96 -9.43
N HIS A 143 8.59 2.30 -8.47
CA HIS A 143 9.32 1.06 -8.71
C HIS A 143 8.49 -0.06 -9.33
N HIS A 144 7.21 -0.14 -8.99
CA HIS A 144 6.32 -1.21 -9.42
C HIS A 144 5.32 -0.78 -10.50
N HIS A 145 5.44 0.44 -11.05
CA HIS A 145 4.50 0.96 -12.04
C HIS A 145 5.20 1.47 -13.30
N HIS A 146 5.18 0.67 -14.36
CA HIS A 146 5.69 1.03 -15.68
C HIS A 146 5.02 0.16 -16.74
N THR A 147 4.87 0.68 -17.96
CA THR A 147 4.17 0.00 -19.06
C THR A 147 4.87 -1.27 -19.54
N GLU A 148 6.18 -1.33 -19.38
CA GLU A 148 7.00 -2.50 -19.76
C GLU A 148 7.04 -3.58 -18.67
N LEU A 149 6.53 -3.31 -17.46
CA LEU A 149 6.56 -4.31 -16.40
C LEU A 149 5.56 -5.43 -16.65
N PRO A 150 6.00 -6.70 -16.63
CA PRO A 150 5.12 -7.81 -16.86
C PRO A 150 4.14 -7.97 -15.70
N HIS A 151 2.88 -8.18 -16.04
CA HIS A 151 1.88 -8.65 -15.08
C HIS A 151 1.59 -10.12 -15.38
N TYR A 152 1.69 -10.96 -14.36
CA TYR A 152 1.56 -12.40 -14.51
C TYR A 152 0.16 -12.89 -14.18
N THR A 153 -0.28 -13.95 -14.85
CA THR A 153 -1.44 -14.73 -14.40
C THR A 153 -1.09 -15.50 -13.13
N ALA A 154 -2.10 -16.07 -12.46
CA ALA A 154 -1.88 -16.89 -11.27
C ALA A 154 -0.90 -18.05 -11.53
N GLU A 155 -0.97 -18.67 -12.72
CA GLU A 155 -0.10 -19.78 -13.13
C GLU A 155 1.29 -19.31 -13.59
N GLY A 156 1.38 -18.10 -14.15
CA GLY A 156 2.63 -17.54 -14.65
C GLY A 156 3.51 -16.90 -13.57
N TRP A 157 2.91 -16.55 -12.44
CA TRP A 157 3.56 -15.86 -11.33
C TRP A 157 4.40 -16.82 -10.48
N THR A 158 5.57 -16.37 -10.04
CA THR A 158 6.37 -17.01 -8.99
C THR A 158 6.94 -15.91 -8.09
N TYR A 159 7.35 -16.25 -6.87
CA TYR A 159 7.96 -15.29 -5.94
C TYR A 159 9.07 -14.46 -6.60
N VAL A 160 10.01 -15.13 -7.27
CA VAL A 160 11.14 -14.46 -7.95
C VAL A 160 10.66 -13.58 -9.11
N LYS A 161 9.72 -14.06 -9.94
CA LYS A 161 9.18 -13.25 -11.04
C LYS A 161 8.42 -12.02 -10.54
N GLY A 162 7.69 -12.16 -9.44
CA GLY A 162 6.98 -11.06 -8.78
C GLY A 162 7.92 -10.03 -8.18
N ALA A 163 8.95 -10.48 -7.46
CA ALA A 163 9.96 -9.59 -6.86
C ALA A 163 10.74 -8.80 -7.93
N LEU A 164 11.05 -9.44 -9.07
CA LEU A 164 11.75 -8.81 -10.18
C LEU A 164 10.85 -8.01 -11.14
N ALA A 165 9.53 -7.97 -10.91
CA ALA A 165 8.62 -7.09 -11.64
C ALA A 165 8.72 -5.66 -11.09
N THR A 166 9.92 -5.09 -11.19
CA THR A 166 10.30 -3.75 -10.75
C THR A 166 11.16 -3.08 -11.81
N VAL A 167 11.17 -1.75 -11.80
CA VAL A 167 11.99 -0.94 -12.69
C VAL A 167 12.80 0.10 -11.92
N ASP A 168 14.06 0.23 -12.30
CA ASP A 168 14.94 1.29 -11.83
C ASP A 168 14.87 2.48 -12.81
N ARG A 169 14.88 3.70 -12.28
CA ARG A 169 14.93 4.93 -13.07
C ARG A 169 16.09 5.79 -12.60
N GLU A 170 16.76 6.45 -13.52
CA GLU A 170 17.84 7.39 -13.21
C GLU A 170 17.25 8.74 -12.77
N PHE A 171 17.59 9.17 -11.57
CA PHE A 171 17.19 10.48 -11.02
C PHE A 171 18.40 11.42 -10.86
N GLY A 172 19.57 11.03 -11.40
CA GLY A 172 20.77 11.83 -11.45
C GLY A 172 21.20 12.30 -10.07
N PHE A 173 21.34 13.61 -9.88
CA PHE A 173 21.76 14.19 -8.59
C PHE A 173 20.79 13.83 -7.45
N ILE A 174 19.48 13.83 -7.73
CA ILE A 174 18.45 13.56 -6.72
C ILE A 174 18.57 12.12 -6.22
N GLY A 175 18.64 11.16 -7.14
CA GLY A 175 18.79 9.75 -6.81
C GLY A 175 20.06 9.47 -6.02
N LYS A 176 21.20 9.92 -6.55
CA LYS A 176 22.51 9.65 -5.95
C LYS A 176 22.75 10.34 -4.62
N HIS A 177 22.39 11.61 -4.46
CA HIS A 177 22.81 12.42 -3.31
C HIS A 177 21.71 12.68 -2.29
N LEU A 178 20.43 12.72 -2.68
CA LEU A 178 19.34 12.90 -1.72
C LEU A 178 18.79 11.55 -1.26
N PHE A 179 18.63 10.62 -2.20
CA PHE A 179 18.05 9.30 -1.95
C PHE A 179 19.09 8.17 -1.83
N HIS A 180 20.38 8.50 -1.93
CA HIS A 180 21.48 7.55 -1.73
C HIS A 180 21.37 6.28 -2.60
N GLY A 181 20.77 6.41 -3.79
CA GLY A 181 20.58 5.33 -4.77
C GLY A 181 19.41 4.39 -4.47
N ILE A 182 18.64 4.56 -3.39
CA ILE A 182 17.52 3.66 -3.07
C ILE A 182 16.44 3.66 -4.15
N ILE A 183 16.25 4.79 -4.85
CA ILE A 183 15.27 4.92 -5.93
C ILE A 183 15.79 4.43 -7.29
N GLU A 184 17.09 4.12 -7.39
CA GLU A 184 17.79 3.77 -8.65
C GLU A 184 18.29 2.31 -8.66
N LYS A 185 18.17 1.58 -7.54
CA LYS A 185 18.76 0.25 -7.34
C LYS A 185 17.79 -0.73 -6.68
N HIS A 186 16.50 -0.58 -6.93
CA HIS A 186 15.46 -1.40 -6.31
C HIS A 186 15.41 -2.81 -6.90
N VAL A 187 15.68 -2.96 -8.20
CA VAL A 187 15.71 -4.30 -8.82
C VAL A 187 16.79 -5.17 -8.16
N ILE A 188 18.00 -4.61 -8.01
CA ILE A 188 19.12 -5.33 -7.37
C ILE A 188 18.88 -5.55 -5.87
N HIS A 189 18.16 -4.66 -5.20
CA HIS A 189 17.75 -4.86 -3.80
C HIS A 189 16.87 -6.10 -3.63
N HIS A 190 15.98 -6.42 -4.57
CA HIS A 190 15.19 -7.67 -4.54
C HIS A 190 16.03 -8.94 -4.76
N LEU A 191 17.19 -8.82 -5.43
CA LEU A 191 18.12 -9.94 -5.61
C LEU A 191 19.01 -10.18 -4.40
N PHE A 192 19.33 -9.11 -3.66
CA PHE A 192 20.24 -9.13 -2.51
C PHE A 192 19.63 -8.32 -1.35
N PRO A 193 18.58 -8.85 -0.69
CA PRO A 193 17.84 -8.18 0.38
C PRO A 193 18.67 -7.99 1.67
#